data_AF-A0A2D6RH72-F1
#
_entry.id   AF-A0A2D6RH72-F1
#
_cell.length_a   1.000
_cell.length_b   1.000
_cell.length_c   1.000
_cell.angle_alpha   90.00
_cell.angle_beta   90.00
_cell.angle_gamma   90.00
#
_symmetry.space_group_name_H-M   'P 1'
#
loop_
_entity.id
_entity.type
_entity.pdbx_description
1 polymer ?
#
loop_
_entity_poly.entity_id
_entity_poly.type
_entity_poly.pdbx_seq_one_letter_code
_entity_poly.pdbx_strand_id
1 'polypeptide(L)'
;MGRAFQNRKESMAKTAGQKTKVYSKYGKAIYSVAKSGGSDPEGNLALRSLIDKAKKDQVPTHVIEKAIDKANGAGGEDYAEARY
;
A
#
# COMPACT_ATOMS: atom_id res chain seq x y z
N MET A 1 16.50 -24.74 -12.96
CA MET A 1 16.30 -23.42 -13.61
C MET A 1 17.45 -23.18 -14.58
N GLY A 2 17.19 -22.95 -15.87
CA GLY A 2 18.25 -22.76 -16.87
C GLY A 2 18.96 -21.41 -16.78
N ARG A 3 20.11 -21.26 -17.47
CA ARG A 3 20.95 -20.04 -17.50
C ARG A 3 20.16 -18.74 -17.75
N ALA A 4 19.11 -18.81 -18.58
CA ALA A 4 18.24 -17.66 -18.87
C ALA A 4 17.50 -17.11 -17.62
N PHE A 5 17.09 -17.97 -16.69
CA PHE A 5 16.50 -17.52 -15.42
C PHE A 5 17.55 -16.82 -14.55
N GLN A 6 18.76 -17.38 -14.50
CA GLN A 6 19.84 -16.88 -13.66
C GLN A 6 20.29 -15.46 -14.05
N ASN A 7 20.22 -15.12 -15.34
CA ASN A 7 20.51 -13.77 -15.83
C ASN A 7 19.34 -12.79 -15.64
N ARG A 8 18.09 -13.28 -15.67
CA ARG A 8 16.90 -12.45 -15.48
C ARG A 8 16.52 -12.24 -14.01
N LYS A 9 17.02 -13.09 -13.10
CA LYS A 9 16.68 -13.07 -11.67
C LYS A 9 16.89 -11.69 -11.04
N GLU A 10 17.96 -10.99 -11.39
CA GLU A 10 18.30 -9.69 -10.79
C GLU A 10 17.38 -8.58 -11.28
N SER A 11 17.07 -8.56 -12.58
CA SER A 11 16.09 -7.63 -13.16
C SER A 11 14.68 -7.87 -12.61
N MET A 12 14.30 -9.14 -12.47
CA MET A 12 13.03 -9.54 -11.85
C MET A 12 12.96 -9.09 -10.38
N ALA A 13 14.02 -9.34 -9.60
CA ALA A 13 14.10 -8.96 -8.19
C ALA A 13 14.06 -7.43 -8.01
N LYS A 14 14.75 -6.67 -8.87
CA LYS A 14 14.72 -5.19 -8.85
C LYS A 14 13.30 -4.67 -9.08
N THR A 15 12.62 -5.20 -10.08
CA THR A 15 11.24 -4.81 -10.43
C THR A 15 10.27 -5.17 -9.30
N ALA A 16 10.40 -6.39 -8.74
CA ALA A 16 9.59 -6.81 -7.59
C ALA A 16 9.82 -5.88 -6.38
N GLY A 17 11.08 -5.57 -6.06
CA GLY A 17 11.42 -4.67 -4.96
C GLY A 17 10.88 -3.25 -5.13
N GLN A 18 10.86 -2.72 -6.36
CA GLN A 18 10.23 -1.43 -6.65
C GLN A 18 8.72 -1.47 -6.38
N LYS A 19 8.03 -2.52 -6.84
CA LYS A 19 6.59 -2.70 -6.60
C LYS A 19 6.28 -2.86 -5.11
N THR A 20 7.05 -3.65 -4.38
CA THR A 20 6.87 -3.82 -2.92
C THR A 20 6.99 -2.49 -2.18
N LYS A 21 7.95 -1.63 -2.54
CA LYS A 21 8.09 -0.28 -1.93
C LYS A 21 6.85 0.58 -2.16
N VAL A 22 6.30 0.57 -3.38
CA VAL A 22 5.07 1.29 -3.72
C VAL A 22 3.89 0.76 -2.89
N TYR A 23 3.74 -0.55 -2.81
CA TYR A 23 2.64 -1.18 -2.06
C TYR A 23 2.72 -0.86 -0.57
N SER A 24 3.92 -0.91 0.02
CA SER A 24 4.13 -0.52 1.42
C SER A 24 3.83 0.96 1.67
N LYS A 25 4.16 1.84 0.73
CA LYS A 25 3.86 3.29 0.82
C LYS A 25 2.35 3.53 0.83
N TYR A 26 1.62 2.94 -0.11
CA TYR A 26 0.17 3.09 -0.18
C TYR A 26 -0.53 2.42 1.01
N GLY A 27 -0.10 1.24 1.43
CA GLY A 27 -0.68 0.56 2.60
C GLY A 27 -0.59 1.40 3.88
N LYS A 28 0.56 2.04 4.13
CA LYS A 28 0.73 2.94 5.29
C LYS A 28 -0.11 4.21 5.16
N ALA A 29 -0.15 4.83 3.98
CA ALA A 29 -0.92 6.04 3.74
C ALA A 29 -2.43 5.80 3.90
N ILE A 30 -2.94 4.71 3.32
CA ILE A 30 -4.34 4.30 3.44
C ILE A 30 -4.69 4.02 4.90
N TYR A 31 -3.83 3.29 5.62
CA TYR A 31 -4.02 3.01 7.04
C TYR A 31 -4.12 4.30 7.87
N SER A 32 -3.16 5.22 7.71
CA SER A 32 -3.12 6.48 8.46
C SER A 32 -4.37 7.33 8.20
N VAL A 33 -4.75 7.50 6.93
CA VAL A 33 -5.93 8.29 6.56
C VAL A 33 -7.24 7.64 7.01
N ALA A 34 -7.35 6.31 6.90
CA ALA A 34 -8.51 5.57 7.39
C ALA A 34 -8.64 5.62 8.93
N LYS A 35 -7.52 5.56 9.65
CA LYS A 35 -7.50 5.65 11.12
C LYS A 35 -7.90 7.06 11.61
N SER A 36 -7.50 8.11 10.89
CA SER A 36 -7.84 9.49 11.28
C SER A 36 -9.22 9.96 10.83
N GLY A 37 -9.70 9.51 9.67
CA GLY A 37 -10.91 10.04 9.02
C GLY A 37 -12.04 9.01 8.85
N GLY A 38 -11.91 7.83 9.45
CA GLY A 38 -12.84 6.73 9.25
C GLY A 38 -12.49 5.88 8.03
N SER A 39 -12.88 4.60 8.08
CA SER A 39 -12.58 3.59 7.08
C SER A 39 -13.47 3.63 5.83
N ASP A 40 -14.49 4.48 5.83
CA ASP A 40 -15.47 4.55 4.75
C ASP A 40 -14.96 5.45 3.61
N PRO A 41 -14.78 4.92 2.38
CA PRO A 41 -14.28 5.71 1.25
C PRO A 41 -15.26 6.78 0.74
N GLU A 42 -16.57 6.65 0.99
CA GLU A 42 -17.56 7.65 0.55
C GLU A 42 -17.63 8.81 1.56
N GLY A 43 -17.40 8.55 2.85
CA GLY A 43 -17.29 9.56 3.91
C GLY A 43 -15.93 10.27 3.98
N ASN A 44 -14.87 9.69 3.42
CA ASN A 44 -13.50 10.21 3.50
C ASN A 44 -12.90 10.47 2.10
N LEU A 45 -12.99 11.71 1.63
CA LEU A 45 -12.46 12.15 0.32
C LEU A 45 -10.95 11.88 0.15
N ALA A 46 -10.17 11.97 1.24
CA ALA A 46 -8.75 11.70 1.22
C ALA A 46 -8.47 10.21 1.01
N LEU A 47 -9.25 9.34 1.67
CA LEU A 47 -9.18 7.89 1.49
C LEU A 47 -9.55 7.49 0.06
N ARG A 48 -10.64 8.03 -0.49
CA ARG A 48 -11.05 7.79 -1.88
C ARG A 48 -9.96 8.14 -2.88
N SER A 49 -9.40 9.35 -2.75
CA SER A 49 -8.33 9.83 -3.62
C SER A 49 -7.06 8.98 -3.53
N LEU A 50 -6.75 8.44 -2.35
CA LEU A 50 -5.62 7.52 -2.16
C LEU A 50 -5.86 6.15 -2.79
N ILE A 51 -7.08 5.62 -2.67
CA ILE A 51 -7.48 4.35 -3.31
C ILE A 51 -7.37 4.46 -4.82
N ASP A 52 -7.83 5.57 -5.42
CA ASP A 52 -7.75 5.78 -6.86
C ASP A 52 -6.29 5.88 -7.35
N LYS A 53 -5.43 6.59 -6.60
CA LYS A 53 -3.98 6.63 -6.87
C LYS A 53 -3.34 5.25 -6.74
N ALA A 54 -3.69 4.49 -5.71
CA ALA A 54 -3.19 3.13 -5.51
C ALA A 54 -3.60 2.20 -6.66
N LYS A 55 -4.85 2.29 -7.13
CA LYS A 55 -5.33 1.53 -8.31
C LYS A 55 -4.57 1.93 -9.57
N LYS A 56 -4.31 3.23 -9.77
CA LYS A 56 -3.53 3.74 -10.91
C LYS A 56 -2.10 3.21 -10.92
N ASP A 57 -1.48 3.06 -9.74
CA ASP A 57 -0.14 2.51 -9.56
C ASP A 57 -0.11 0.96 -9.48
N GLN A 58 -1.21 0.30 -9.88
CA GLN A 58 -1.36 -1.15 -9.90
C GLN A 58 -1.15 -1.83 -8.55
N VAL A 59 -1.48 -1.14 -7.45
CA VAL A 59 -1.52 -1.76 -6.13
C VAL A 59 -2.64 -2.81 -6.11
N PRO A 60 -2.36 -4.06 -5.69
CA PRO A 60 -3.40 -5.09 -5.60
C PRO A 60 -4.51 -4.72 -4.60
N THR A 61 -5.75 -5.04 -4.94
CA THR A 61 -6.93 -4.73 -4.11
C THR A 61 -6.82 -5.29 -2.68
N HIS A 62 -6.30 -6.50 -2.51
CA HIS A 62 -6.12 -7.13 -1.19
C HIS A 62 -5.16 -6.33 -0.26
N VAL A 63 -4.24 -5.54 -0.82
CA VAL A 63 -3.34 -4.67 -0.02
C VAL A 63 -4.12 -3.47 0.51
N ILE A 64 -5.03 -2.93 -0.31
CA ILE A 64 -5.88 -1.79 0.03
C ILE A 64 -6.88 -2.20 1.11
N GLU A 65 -7.60 -3.30 0.90
CA GLU A 65 -8.59 -3.83 1.85
C GLU A 65 -7.94 -4.13 3.20
N LYS A 66 -6.80 -4.86 3.20
CA LYS A 66 -6.07 -5.17 4.44
C LYS A 66 -5.62 -3.91 5.19
N ALA A 67 -5.29 -2.82 4.50
CA ALA A 67 -4.91 -1.57 5.14
C ALA A 67 -6.12 -0.88 5.79
N ILE A 68 -7.28 -0.91 5.14
CA ILE A 68 -8.55 -0.37 5.67
C ILE A 68 -9.02 -1.20 6.87
N ASP A 69 -9.01 -2.53 6.76
CA ASP A 69 -9.39 -3.45 7.85
C ASP A 69 -8.49 -3.28 9.08
N LYS A 70 -7.19 -3.08 8.85
CA LYS A 70 -6.25 -2.81 9.95
C LYS A 70 -6.60 -1.49 10.66
N ALA A 71 -6.99 -0.45 9.91
CA ALA A 71 -7.38 0.83 10.48
C ALA A 71 -8.68 0.75 11.30
N ASN A 72 -9.57 -0.18 10.96
CA ASN A 72 -10.84 -0.42 11.66
C ASN A 72 -10.75 -1.11 13.03
N GLY A 73 -9.54 -1.48 13.48
CA GLY A 73 -9.34 -2.02 14.84
C GLY A 73 -8.61 -3.34 14.91
N ALA A 74 -8.13 -3.91 13.79
CA ALA A 74 -7.33 -5.13 13.81
C ALA A 74 -5.85 -4.92 14.21
N GLY A 75 -5.42 -3.70 14.56
CA GLY A 75 -4.05 -3.46 15.07
C GLY A 75 -3.82 -2.05 15.60
N GLY A 76 -3.43 -1.96 16.87
CA GLY A 76 -3.08 -0.72 17.58
C GLY A 76 -1.70 -0.17 17.21
N GLU A 77 -1.45 0.05 15.92
CA GLU A 77 -0.20 0.65 15.44
C GLU A 77 -0.43 2.15 15.14
N ASP A 78 0.21 3.07 15.84
CA ASP A 78 0.14 4.51 15.52
C ASP A 78 1.28 4.91 14.59
N TYR A 79 0.93 5.21 13.35
CA TYR A 79 1.87 5.74 12.36
C TYR A 79 1.69 7.27 12.31
N ALA A 80 2.63 8.00 12.87
CA ALA A 80 2.68 9.46 12.79
C ALA A 80 3.57 9.91 11.61
N GLU A 81 3.15 10.94 10.88
CA GLU A 81 3.97 11.58 9.85
C GLU A 81 5.06 12.41 10.54
N ALA A 82 6.32 11.96 10.45
CA ALA A 82 7.47 12.71 10.91
C ALA A 82 8.05 13.52 9.75
N ARG A 83 8.17 14.84 9.93
CA ARG A 83 8.83 15.76 9.00
C ARG A 83 10.21 16.09 9.56
N TYR A 84 11.25 15.92 8.75
CA TYR A 84 12.65 16.23 9.06
C TYR A 84 13.13 17.41 8.21
#